data_AF-A0A0K0FBN8-F1
#
_entry.id   AF-A0A0K0FBN8-F1
#
_cell.length_a   1.000
_cell.length_b   1.000
_cell.length_c   1.000
_cell.angle_alpha   90.00
_cell.angle_beta   90.00
_cell.angle_gamma   90.00
#
_symmetry.space_group_name_H-M   'P 1'
#
loop_
_entity.id
_entity.type
_entity.pdbx_description
1 polymer ?
#
loop_
_entity_poly.entity_id
_entity_poly.type
_entity_poly.pdbx_seq_one_letter_code
_entity_poly.pdbx_strand_id
1 'polypeptide(L)'
;MLYYFKFSLFLFLIWIVISQQLCTLPPAFWCDNEVVALNCTGSLDYCQSYKKNIEENKNKISFKISYSSLCSDSIAFIFKRLYPTILASSQALSQFDFEAVAWGVTKRLENKKIQCQHGKKECEYNTLLSCSDNKIKDNYKRVKFFLCAMKYVVQYSKVSDIIKKCGTSKKIMSKYEGKKIKFCVKGSIGKNLQKKAENKTTKIINPPVFIPQILIGDNDKTMDMQIYQLLLKEKPQMWKKQLENIQSGGKKINNCTTPPDFWCSTEKLSSDCINNEMCIGYISTIQDKKIDFVMLYDPEEPVTQRMLSESFQKTFLENNAYYIKKTYNFELKPKWNDRSRDECTKKVSKGCRNIAVYSCISKHLLDQRISTDLQICLMKAKLKKKVYAFDALKKDCKEKYKSIDQKIKKNIENCIKGNDFNSSINEYTKYIDKLTPDKVTKEPWLLINNFSLNSTQEYIPVLDKMVCTWYYGYNHDRDFCGRCQYEESRC
;
A
#
# COMPACT_ATOMS: atom_id res chain seq x y z
N MET A 1 16.72 23.79 -50.35
CA MET A 1 17.38 23.05 -49.24
C MET A 1 16.88 23.44 -47.84
N LEU A 2 16.61 24.72 -47.54
CA LEU A 2 16.07 25.14 -46.21
C LEU A 2 14.65 24.61 -45.88
N TYR A 3 13.81 24.36 -46.88
CA TYR A 3 12.43 23.88 -46.66
C TYR A 3 12.37 22.42 -46.18
N TYR A 4 13.25 21.56 -46.70
CA TYR A 4 13.39 20.16 -46.28
C TYR A 4 13.98 20.04 -44.86
N PHE A 5 14.84 20.97 -44.45
CA PHE A 5 15.41 21.01 -43.10
C PHE A 5 14.36 21.37 -42.04
N LYS A 6 13.46 22.33 -42.33
CA LYS A 6 12.35 22.68 -41.43
C LYS A 6 11.29 21.58 -41.31
N PHE A 7 10.98 20.89 -42.40
CA PHE A 7 10.01 19.78 -42.39
C PHE A 7 10.55 18.55 -41.65
N SER A 8 11.86 18.28 -41.78
CA SER A 8 12.56 17.23 -41.02
C SER A 8 12.61 17.54 -39.52
N LEU A 9 12.91 18.79 -39.12
CA LEU A 9 12.89 19.20 -37.72
C LEU A 9 11.49 19.13 -37.10
N PHE A 10 10.45 19.46 -37.88
CA PHE A 10 9.05 19.40 -37.44
C PHE A 10 8.57 17.95 -37.31
N LEU A 11 8.97 17.06 -38.22
CA LEU A 11 8.72 15.62 -38.11
C LEU A 11 9.51 14.98 -36.95
N PHE A 12 10.74 15.44 -36.67
CA PHE A 12 11.53 14.98 -35.52
C PHE A 12 10.95 15.49 -34.19
N LEU A 13 10.42 16.72 -34.15
CA LEU A 13 9.68 17.25 -32.99
C LEU A 13 8.33 16.54 -32.80
N ILE A 14 7.62 16.19 -33.89
CA ILE A 14 6.40 15.37 -33.82
C ILE A 14 6.70 13.91 -33.44
N TRP A 15 7.87 13.38 -33.82
CA TRP A 15 8.37 12.06 -33.38
C TRP A 15 8.85 12.05 -31.93
N ILE A 16 9.43 13.15 -31.42
CA ILE A 16 9.72 13.32 -29.98
C ILE A 16 8.40 13.49 -29.18
N VAL A 17 7.35 13.99 -29.84
CA VAL A 17 5.97 14.02 -29.32
C VAL A 17 5.19 12.72 -29.62
N ILE A 18 5.84 11.68 -30.16
CA ILE A 18 5.30 10.31 -30.03
C ILE A 18 5.37 9.95 -28.55
N SER A 19 4.24 10.23 -27.88
CA SER A 19 3.72 9.52 -26.74
C SER A 19 4.81 8.91 -25.85
N GLN A 20 5.64 9.74 -25.22
CA GLN A 20 6.07 9.37 -23.88
C GLN A 20 4.78 9.29 -23.07
N GLN A 21 4.23 8.08 -22.98
CA GLN A 21 3.09 7.81 -22.15
C GLN A 21 3.57 8.03 -20.73
N LEU A 22 3.39 9.26 -20.23
CA LEU A 22 3.76 9.64 -18.89
C LEU A 22 3.14 8.61 -17.95
N CYS A 23 4.00 7.95 -17.18
CA CYS A 23 3.58 6.86 -16.31
C CYS A 23 2.50 7.35 -15.36
N THR A 24 1.35 6.69 -15.37
CA THR A 24 0.24 6.97 -14.47
C THR A 24 0.21 6.02 -13.27
N LEU A 25 1.11 5.04 -13.22
CA LEU A 25 1.21 4.12 -12.09
C LEU A 25 1.70 4.85 -10.84
N PRO A 26 1.13 4.56 -9.65
CA PRO A 26 1.65 5.05 -8.40
C PRO A 26 3.12 4.67 -8.17
N PRO A 27 3.93 5.52 -7.49
CA PRO A 27 5.33 5.25 -7.18
C PRO A 27 5.57 3.91 -6.49
N ALA A 28 4.61 3.42 -5.71
CA ALA A 28 4.64 2.10 -5.09
C ALA A 28 4.90 0.93 -6.08
N PHE A 29 4.62 1.11 -7.37
CA PHE A 29 4.81 0.10 -8.42
C PHE A 29 6.04 0.35 -9.29
N TRP A 30 6.74 1.48 -9.15
CA TRP A 30 7.79 1.89 -10.10
C TRP A 30 8.97 0.92 -10.16
N CYS A 31 9.25 0.20 -9.08
CA CYS A 31 10.30 -0.82 -9.05
C CYS A 31 9.77 -2.25 -9.10
N ASP A 32 8.52 -2.48 -9.50
CA ASP A 32 7.96 -3.83 -9.58
C ASP A 32 8.40 -4.62 -10.80
N ASN A 33 8.84 -3.94 -11.86
CA ASN A 33 9.24 -4.53 -13.11
C ASN A 33 10.17 -3.56 -13.86
N GLU A 34 11.17 -4.07 -14.57
CA GLU A 34 12.14 -3.25 -15.31
C GLU A 34 11.48 -2.38 -16.39
N VAL A 35 10.45 -2.88 -17.07
CA VAL A 35 9.69 -2.11 -18.07
C VAL A 35 8.97 -0.95 -17.39
N VAL A 36 8.38 -1.17 -16.22
CA VAL A 36 7.71 -0.11 -15.45
C VAL A 36 8.73 0.91 -14.95
N ALA A 37 9.86 0.45 -14.42
CA ALA A 37 10.94 1.34 -13.95
C ALA A 37 11.43 2.26 -15.08
N LEU A 38 11.68 1.71 -16.27
CA LEU A 38 12.04 2.49 -17.45
C LEU A 38 10.94 3.48 -17.86
N ASN A 39 9.69 3.03 -17.93
CA ASN A 39 8.57 3.89 -18.33
C ASN A 39 8.26 5.00 -17.32
N CYS A 40 8.44 4.73 -16.02
CA CYS A 40 8.07 5.67 -14.95
C CYS A 40 9.21 6.57 -14.50
N THR A 41 10.46 6.13 -14.65
CA THR A 41 11.64 6.88 -14.14
C THR A 41 12.69 7.17 -15.22
N GLY A 42 12.45 6.76 -16.47
CA GLY A 42 13.36 6.97 -17.59
C GLY A 42 14.66 6.14 -17.54
N SER A 43 14.93 5.42 -16.45
CA SER A 43 16.13 4.60 -16.25
C SER A 43 15.85 3.45 -15.27
N LEU A 44 16.67 2.40 -15.27
CA LEU A 44 16.68 1.38 -14.22
C LEU A 44 17.51 1.78 -12.99
N ASP A 45 18.35 2.81 -13.12
CA ASP A 45 19.39 3.13 -12.13
C ASP A 45 18.80 3.43 -10.74
N TYR A 46 17.63 4.08 -10.67
CA TYR A 46 17.00 4.42 -9.39
C TYR A 46 16.54 3.17 -8.62
N CYS A 47 15.85 2.25 -9.30
CA CYS A 47 15.39 1.01 -8.69
C CYS A 47 16.56 0.06 -8.37
N GLN A 48 17.57 0.00 -9.23
CA GLN A 48 18.78 -0.78 -8.96
C GLN A 48 19.60 -0.20 -7.79
N SER A 49 19.73 1.13 -7.71
CA SER A 49 20.38 1.83 -6.60
C SER A 49 19.63 1.59 -5.29
N TYR A 50 18.29 1.69 -5.29
CA TYR A 50 17.46 1.35 -4.14
C TYR A 50 17.67 -0.11 -3.69
N LYS A 51 17.60 -1.08 -4.61
CA LYS A 51 17.87 -2.49 -4.31
C LYS A 51 19.24 -2.68 -3.67
N LYS A 52 20.28 -2.10 -4.27
CA LYS A 52 21.65 -2.17 -3.75
C LYS A 52 21.79 -1.56 -2.35
N ASN A 53 21.14 -0.42 -2.09
CA ASN A 53 21.14 0.20 -0.77
C ASN A 53 20.48 -0.69 0.29
N ILE A 54 19.40 -1.42 -0.07
CA ILE A 54 18.77 -2.38 0.83
C ILE A 54 19.65 -3.62 1.05
N GLU A 55 20.31 -4.14 0.00
CA GLU A 55 21.28 -5.24 0.10
C GLU A 55 22.46 -4.89 1.01
N GLU A 56 23.04 -3.69 0.86
CA GLU A 56 24.10 -3.15 1.72
C GLU A 56 23.63 -2.99 3.17
N ASN A 57 22.34 -2.71 3.38
CA ASN A 57 21.72 -2.73 4.72
C ASN A 57 21.28 -4.15 5.16
N LYS A 58 21.97 -5.20 4.69
CA LYS A 58 21.71 -6.61 5.06
C LYS A 58 20.28 -7.05 4.75
N ASN A 59 19.71 -6.55 3.66
CA ASN A 59 18.33 -6.80 3.24
C ASN A 59 17.27 -6.36 4.27
N LYS A 60 17.55 -5.25 4.98
CA LYS A 60 16.67 -4.69 6.01
C LYS A 60 16.11 -3.33 5.62
N ILE A 61 14.84 -3.15 5.94
CA ILE A 61 14.16 -1.87 5.80
C ILE A 61 14.35 -1.09 7.10
N SER A 62 14.86 0.14 7.01
CA SER A 62 14.96 1.03 8.17
C SER A 62 13.55 1.39 8.63
N PHE A 63 13.25 1.14 9.90
CA PHE A 63 11.94 1.44 10.48
C PHE A 63 12.12 2.04 11.87
N LYS A 64 11.79 3.32 12.01
CA LYS A 64 11.92 4.05 13.27
C LYS A 64 10.57 4.51 13.75
N ILE A 65 10.40 4.52 15.07
CA ILE A 65 9.21 5.09 15.70
C ILE A 65 9.62 6.16 16.70
N SER A 66 8.86 7.26 16.73
CA SER A 66 8.89 8.22 17.84
C SER A 66 7.64 8.02 18.68
N TYR A 67 7.82 7.82 19.98
CA TYR A 67 6.73 7.55 20.92
C TYR A 67 7.05 8.08 22.33
N SER A 68 6.03 8.18 23.16
CA SER A 68 6.17 8.43 24.61
C SER A 68 5.65 7.26 25.42
N SER A 69 6.33 6.96 26.53
CA SER A 69 6.06 5.76 27.33
C SER A 69 4.70 5.74 28.05
N LEU A 70 4.12 6.91 28.39
CA LEU A 70 2.81 7.02 29.04
C LEU A 70 1.69 7.55 28.13
N CYS A 71 1.98 7.84 26.87
CA CYS A 71 0.95 8.24 25.91
C CYS A 71 0.08 7.03 25.51
N SER A 72 -1.23 7.14 25.70
CA SER A 72 -2.22 6.10 25.36
C SER A 72 -2.12 5.62 23.92
N ASP A 73 -1.82 6.54 23.01
CA ASP A 73 -1.82 6.37 21.55
C ASP A 73 -0.58 5.59 21.16
N SER A 74 0.57 6.00 21.73
CA SER A 74 1.83 5.26 21.64
C SER A 74 1.69 3.82 22.17
N ILE A 75 1.07 3.64 23.33
CA ILE A 75 0.83 2.32 23.93
C ILE A 75 -0.07 1.46 23.03
N ALA A 76 -1.18 2.04 22.55
CA ALA A 76 -2.12 1.35 21.68
C ALA A 76 -1.47 0.90 20.38
N PHE A 77 -0.75 1.79 19.68
CA PHE A 77 0.00 1.45 18.48
C PHE A 77 1.03 0.35 18.73
N ILE A 78 1.82 0.45 19.80
CA ILE A 78 2.84 -0.56 20.14
C ILE A 78 2.20 -1.94 20.29
N PHE A 79 1.11 -2.07 21.05
CA PHE A 79 0.55 -3.40 21.34
C PHE A 79 -0.44 -3.90 20.29
N LYS A 80 -1.19 -3.02 19.63
CA LYS A 80 -2.24 -3.40 18.66
C LYS A 80 -1.75 -3.46 17.21
N ARG A 81 -0.66 -2.75 16.87
CA ARG A 81 -0.17 -2.66 15.49
C ARG A 81 1.25 -3.19 15.37
N LEU A 82 2.19 -2.59 16.09
CA LEU A 82 3.61 -2.89 15.94
C LEU A 82 3.99 -4.28 16.48
N TYR A 83 3.46 -4.64 17.65
CA TYR A 83 3.69 -5.95 18.27
C TYR A 83 3.23 -7.13 17.41
N PRO A 84 1.96 -7.20 16.95
CA PRO A 84 1.49 -8.34 16.16
C PRO A 84 2.06 -8.39 14.74
N THR A 85 2.84 -7.40 14.32
CA THR A 85 3.43 -7.33 12.97
C THR A 85 4.96 -7.42 13.06
N ILE A 86 5.66 -6.29 13.06
CA ILE A 86 7.11 -6.16 13.00
C ILE A 86 7.80 -6.84 14.18
N LEU A 87 7.21 -6.77 15.38
CA LEU A 87 7.82 -7.28 16.61
C LEU A 87 7.27 -8.66 17.04
N ALA A 88 6.49 -9.33 16.18
CA ALA A 88 5.78 -10.56 16.53
C ALA A 88 6.72 -11.74 16.83
N SER A 89 7.84 -11.80 16.09
CA SER A 89 8.84 -12.86 16.20
C SER A 89 10.21 -12.35 15.80
N SER A 90 11.27 -13.13 16.08
CA SER A 90 12.61 -12.85 15.57
C SER A 90 12.66 -12.82 14.05
N GLN A 91 11.83 -13.63 13.38
CA GLN A 91 11.75 -13.70 11.92
C GLN A 91 11.01 -12.51 11.31
N ALA A 92 10.01 -11.94 12.00
CA ALA A 92 9.39 -10.69 11.58
C ALA A 92 10.37 -9.52 11.77
N LEU A 93 11.05 -9.47 12.94
CA LEU A 93 12.00 -8.42 13.27
C LEU A 93 13.25 -8.43 12.38
N SER A 94 13.70 -9.60 11.93
CA SER A 94 14.93 -9.74 11.12
C SER A 94 14.85 -8.99 9.79
N GLN A 95 13.65 -8.63 9.36
CA GLN A 95 13.35 -7.90 8.14
C GLN A 95 13.63 -6.40 8.23
N PHE A 96 13.85 -5.88 9.44
CA PHE A 96 13.96 -4.44 9.69
C PHE A 96 15.22 -4.08 10.45
N ASP A 97 15.73 -2.89 10.19
CA ASP A 97 16.57 -2.17 11.13
C ASP A 97 15.66 -1.30 12.01
N PHE A 98 15.20 -1.89 13.11
CA PHE A 98 14.18 -1.33 13.97
C PHE A 98 14.77 -0.43 15.07
N GLU A 99 14.29 0.81 15.17
CA GLU A 99 14.61 1.72 16.26
C GLU A 99 13.35 2.30 16.93
N ALA A 100 13.28 2.23 18.26
CA ALA A 100 12.22 2.84 19.05
C ALA A 100 12.74 4.03 19.87
N VAL A 101 12.39 5.25 19.48
CA VAL A 101 12.85 6.49 20.10
C VAL A 101 11.86 6.97 21.17
N ALA A 102 12.20 6.72 22.44
CA ALA A 102 11.41 7.13 23.60
C ALA A 102 11.68 8.59 23.97
N TRP A 103 10.95 9.50 23.33
CA TRP A 103 10.99 10.95 23.58
C TRP A 103 9.65 11.58 23.22
N GLY A 104 9.14 11.27 22.03
CA GLY A 104 7.85 11.73 21.54
C GLY A 104 7.79 13.25 21.47
N VAL A 105 6.86 13.86 22.19
CA VAL A 105 6.65 15.33 22.21
C VAL A 105 7.20 15.97 23.49
N THR A 106 8.12 15.29 24.15
CA THR A 106 8.88 15.83 25.28
C THR A 106 9.64 17.09 24.86
N LYS A 107 9.69 18.09 25.74
CA LYS A 107 10.37 19.36 25.50
C LYS A 107 11.61 19.49 26.39
N ARG A 108 12.66 20.10 25.85
CA ARG A 108 13.77 20.63 26.65
C ARG A 108 13.53 22.11 26.91
N LEU A 109 13.46 22.48 28.18
CA LEU A 109 13.35 23.86 28.61
C LEU A 109 14.71 24.57 28.53
N GLU A 110 14.70 25.90 28.55
CA GLU A 110 15.90 26.74 28.49
C GLU A 110 16.94 26.38 29.57
N ASN A 111 16.46 26.07 30.78
CA ASN A 111 17.29 25.60 31.90
C ASN A 111 17.79 24.14 31.74
N LYS A 112 17.69 23.57 30.53
CA LYS A 112 18.05 22.21 30.14
C LYS A 112 17.24 21.10 30.82
N LYS A 113 16.24 21.42 31.64
CA LYS A 113 15.32 20.44 32.22
C LYS A 113 14.43 19.85 31.14
N ILE A 114 14.11 18.57 31.29
CA ILE A 114 13.23 17.82 30.40
C ILE A 114 11.82 17.89 30.97
N GLN A 115 10.85 18.31 30.16
CA GLN A 115 9.44 18.35 30.48
C GLN A 115 8.69 17.35 29.58
N CYS A 116 8.22 16.27 30.18
CA CYS A 116 7.39 15.27 29.51
C CYS A 116 5.90 15.59 29.74
N GLN A 117 5.02 15.15 28.83
CA GLN A 117 3.59 15.48 28.90
C GLN A 117 2.92 14.87 30.12
N HIS A 118 3.26 13.62 30.45
CA HIS A 118 2.70 12.90 31.61
C HIS A 118 3.63 12.98 32.84
N GLY A 119 4.36 14.10 32.97
CA GLY A 119 5.18 14.42 34.13
C GLY A 119 6.46 13.57 34.28
N LYS A 120 7.05 13.63 35.48
CA LYS A 120 8.39 13.07 35.77
C LYS A 120 8.47 11.55 35.55
N LYS A 121 7.37 10.82 35.73
CA LYS A 121 7.33 9.36 35.54
C LYS A 121 7.52 8.98 34.08
N GLU A 122 6.88 9.68 33.15
CA GLU A 122 7.13 9.50 31.71
C GLU A 122 8.60 9.74 31.37
N CYS A 123 9.21 10.81 31.88
CA CYS A 123 10.64 11.07 31.64
C CYS A 123 11.54 9.96 32.19
N GLU A 124 11.23 9.42 33.38
CA GLU A 124 11.95 8.31 33.99
C GLU A 124 11.85 7.04 33.14
N TYR A 125 10.65 6.73 32.63
CA TYR A 125 10.39 5.58 31.76
C TYR A 125 10.98 5.73 30.36
N ASN A 126 10.90 6.91 29.75
CA ASN A 126 11.58 7.21 28.48
C ASN A 126 13.09 6.99 28.63
N THR A 127 13.68 7.47 29.73
CA THR A 127 15.10 7.25 30.03
C THR A 127 15.42 5.77 30.25
N LEU A 128 14.56 5.01 30.96
CA LEU A 128 14.70 3.57 31.11
C LEU A 128 14.74 2.85 29.75
N LEU A 129 13.82 3.18 28.86
CA LEU A 129 13.73 2.53 27.55
C LEU A 129 14.95 2.85 26.68
N SER A 130 15.43 4.10 26.67
CA SER A 130 16.69 4.47 25.99
C SER A 130 17.91 3.78 26.61
N CYS A 131 17.98 3.69 27.95
CA CYS A 131 19.09 3.02 28.63
C CYS A 131 19.11 1.52 28.35
N SER A 132 17.95 0.87 28.32
CA SER A 132 17.84 -0.55 27.99
C SER A 132 18.23 -0.84 26.54
N ASP A 133 17.77 -0.02 25.58
CA ASP A 133 18.17 -0.14 24.18
C ASP A 133 19.69 0.01 24.00
N ASN A 134 20.31 0.98 24.68
CA ASN A 134 21.76 1.18 24.61
C ASN A 134 22.59 0.02 25.22
N LYS A 135 22.04 -0.69 26.22
CA LYS A 135 22.78 -1.71 26.98
C LYS A 135 22.56 -3.14 26.49
N ILE A 136 21.36 -3.50 26.06
CA ILE A 136 21.05 -4.84 25.57
C ILE A 136 21.49 -4.92 24.10
N LYS A 137 22.47 -5.77 23.78
CA LYS A 137 23.03 -5.83 22.41
C LYS A 137 22.16 -6.61 21.43
N ASP A 138 21.59 -7.72 21.88
CA ASP A 138 20.74 -8.57 21.03
C ASP A 138 19.41 -7.88 20.70
N ASN A 139 19.09 -7.79 19.41
CA ASN A 139 17.91 -7.07 18.90
C ASN A 139 16.61 -7.68 19.43
N TYR A 140 16.50 -9.00 19.46
CA TYR A 140 15.26 -9.64 19.86
C TYR A 140 15.04 -9.57 21.37
N LYS A 141 16.12 -9.67 22.17
CA LYS A 141 16.11 -9.41 23.62
C LYS A 141 15.75 -7.96 23.92
N ARG A 142 16.23 -6.98 23.13
CA ARG A 142 15.82 -5.57 23.22
C ARG A 142 14.31 -5.43 23.05
N VAL A 143 13.76 -6.02 21.99
CA VAL A 143 12.31 -6.00 21.72
C VAL A 143 11.50 -6.68 22.82
N LYS A 144 11.95 -7.85 23.31
CA LYS A 144 11.28 -8.53 24.45
C LYS A 144 11.30 -7.69 25.72
N PHE A 145 12.41 -7.00 26.01
CA PHE A 145 12.49 -6.08 27.14
C PHE A 145 11.53 -4.92 26.94
N PHE A 146 11.57 -4.26 25.78
CA PHE A 146 10.73 -3.13 25.42
C PHE A 146 9.24 -3.43 25.61
N LEU A 147 8.74 -4.50 25.00
CA LEU A 147 7.32 -4.90 25.11
C LEU A 147 6.93 -5.25 26.55
N CYS A 148 7.81 -5.94 27.30
CA CYS A 148 7.55 -6.23 28.70
C CYS A 148 7.53 -4.95 29.54
N ALA A 149 8.50 -4.06 29.36
CA ALA A 149 8.62 -2.81 30.09
C ALA A 149 7.41 -1.92 29.87
N MET A 150 6.95 -1.78 28.62
CA MET A 150 5.74 -1.02 28.29
C MET A 150 4.50 -1.53 29.03
N LYS A 151 4.36 -2.84 29.27
CA LYS A 151 3.23 -3.38 30.09
C LYS A 151 3.29 -2.92 31.55
N TYR A 152 4.48 -2.84 32.14
CA TYR A 152 4.64 -2.41 33.53
C TYR A 152 4.67 -0.88 33.70
N VAL A 153 5.03 -0.15 32.65
CA VAL A 153 4.93 1.32 32.60
C VAL A 153 3.47 1.76 32.78
N VAL A 154 2.53 1.09 32.11
CA VAL A 154 1.07 1.35 32.25
C VAL A 154 0.58 1.09 33.67
N GLN A 155 1.25 0.19 34.41
CA GLN A 155 0.96 -0.11 35.81
C GLN A 155 1.69 0.81 36.80
N TYR A 156 2.35 1.87 36.31
CA TYR A 156 3.15 2.79 37.14
C TYR A 156 4.19 2.10 38.04
N SER A 157 4.72 0.95 37.58
CA SER A 157 5.67 0.15 38.35
C SER A 157 7.01 0.87 38.55
N LYS A 158 7.71 0.55 39.65
CA LYS A 158 9.05 1.10 39.91
C LYS A 158 10.04 0.60 38.85
N VAL A 159 10.92 1.49 38.37
CA VAL A 159 11.95 1.16 37.37
C VAL A 159 12.80 -0.06 37.76
N SER A 160 13.16 -0.20 39.03
CA SER A 160 13.90 -1.37 39.53
C SER A 160 13.16 -2.68 39.32
N ASP A 161 11.84 -2.66 39.50
CA ASP A 161 10.99 -3.84 39.37
C ASP A 161 10.81 -4.20 37.91
N ILE A 162 10.70 -3.20 37.02
CA ILE A 162 10.68 -3.39 35.58
C ILE A 162 11.99 -4.06 35.12
N ILE A 163 13.15 -3.53 35.52
CA ILE A 163 14.46 -4.10 35.17
C ILE A 163 14.55 -5.57 35.65
N LYS A 164 14.08 -5.85 36.87
CA LYS A 164 14.10 -7.21 37.44
C LYS A 164 13.15 -8.15 36.68
N LYS A 165 11.86 -7.79 36.59
CA LYS A 165 10.79 -8.63 36.04
C LYS A 165 10.89 -8.80 34.53
N CYS A 166 11.32 -7.77 33.80
CA CYS A 166 11.44 -7.80 32.34
C CYS A 166 12.85 -8.10 31.83
N GLY A 167 13.88 -7.91 32.65
CA GLY A 167 15.26 -8.20 32.29
C GLY A 167 15.73 -9.52 32.88
N THR A 168 16.16 -9.46 34.14
CA THR A 168 16.90 -10.56 34.79
C THR A 168 16.05 -11.82 34.98
N SER A 169 14.80 -11.69 35.44
CA SER A 169 13.92 -12.85 35.68
C SER A 169 13.54 -13.58 34.39
N LYS A 170 13.54 -12.87 33.26
CA LYS A 170 13.26 -13.43 31.93
C LYS A 170 14.52 -13.86 31.17
N LYS A 171 15.69 -13.85 31.81
CA LYS A 171 17.00 -14.17 31.20
C LYS A 171 17.29 -13.33 29.93
N ILE A 172 16.73 -12.12 29.86
CA ILE A 172 16.95 -11.17 28.76
C ILE A 172 18.28 -10.43 28.94
N MET A 173 18.69 -10.22 30.19
CA MET A 173 19.96 -9.59 30.55
C MET A 173 20.50 -10.23 31.82
N SER A 174 21.81 -10.10 32.02
CA SER A 174 22.48 -10.46 33.27
C SER A 174 22.13 -9.49 34.41
N LYS A 175 22.35 -9.91 35.66
CA LYS A 175 22.23 -9.03 36.84
C LYS A 175 23.14 -7.80 36.72
N TYR A 176 24.33 -7.96 36.13
CA TYR A 176 25.29 -6.88 35.92
C TYR A 176 24.79 -5.84 34.91
N GLU A 177 24.24 -6.27 33.77
CA GLU A 177 23.60 -5.38 32.80
C GLU A 177 22.39 -4.65 33.41
N GLY A 178 21.56 -5.35 34.21
CA GLY A 178 20.46 -4.72 34.94
C GLY A 178 20.92 -3.61 35.90
N LYS A 179 22.03 -3.82 36.62
CA LYS A 179 22.67 -2.78 37.44
C LYS A 179 23.13 -1.60 36.57
N LYS A 180 23.78 -1.84 35.43
CA LYS A 180 24.21 -0.80 34.49
C LYS A 180 23.05 0.03 33.94
N ILE A 181 21.90 -0.59 33.65
CA ILE A 181 20.69 0.13 33.22
C ILE A 181 20.16 1.00 34.37
N LYS A 182 20.09 0.47 35.60
CA LYS A 182 19.65 1.24 36.78
C LYS A 182 20.54 2.48 37.03
N PHE A 183 21.85 2.35 36.88
CA PHE A 183 22.79 3.48 36.96
C PHE A 183 22.61 4.46 35.79
N CYS A 184 22.42 3.95 34.58
CA CYS A 184 22.19 4.77 33.39
C CYS A 184 20.96 5.68 33.57
N VAL A 185 19.85 5.16 34.08
CA VAL A 185 18.60 5.92 34.28
C VAL A 185 18.78 7.13 35.19
N LYS A 186 19.62 7.01 36.23
CA LYS A 186 19.87 8.08 37.19
C LYS A 186 21.06 8.97 36.84
N GLY A 187 21.87 8.58 35.85
CA GLY A 187 23.17 9.17 35.58
C GLY A 187 23.23 10.09 34.36
N SER A 188 24.42 10.62 34.09
CA SER A 188 24.72 11.45 32.92
C SER A 188 24.52 10.70 31.59
N ILE A 189 24.74 9.38 31.58
CA ILE A 189 24.50 8.54 30.39
C ILE A 189 23.03 8.62 29.95
N GLY A 190 22.07 8.48 30.88
CA GLY A 190 20.65 8.61 30.60
C GLY A 190 20.29 9.98 30.06
N LYS A 191 20.81 11.05 30.67
CA LYS A 191 20.62 12.44 30.19
C LYS A 191 21.13 12.62 28.75
N ASN A 192 22.31 12.08 28.43
CA ASN A 192 22.88 12.14 27.09
C ASN A 192 22.08 11.32 26.07
N LEU A 193 21.57 10.15 26.47
CA LEU A 193 20.70 9.34 25.62
C LEU A 193 19.38 10.06 25.32
N GLN A 194 18.81 10.77 26.29
CA GLN A 194 17.62 11.59 26.07
C GLN A 194 17.88 12.79 25.16
N LYS A 195 19.07 13.42 25.22
CA LYS A 195 19.49 14.42 24.22
C LYS A 195 19.62 13.82 22.81
N LYS A 196 20.12 12.59 22.69
CA LYS A 196 20.15 11.88 21.40
C LYS A 196 18.73 11.55 20.92
N ALA A 197 17.84 11.13 21.81
CA ALA A 197 16.45 10.80 21.49
C ALA A 197 15.69 12.04 20.97
N GLU A 198 15.90 13.20 21.58
CA GLU A 198 15.40 14.50 21.09
C GLU A 198 15.84 14.76 19.64
N ASN A 199 17.14 14.71 19.38
CA ASN A 199 17.69 14.93 18.02
C ASN A 199 17.23 13.89 17.00
N LYS A 200 16.98 12.64 17.42
CA LYS A 200 16.43 11.61 16.52
C LYS A 200 14.95 11.85 16.24
N THR A 201 14.21 12.32 17.23
CA THR A 201 12.78 12.59 17.11
C THR A 201 12.48 13.69 16.09
N THR A 202 13.33 14.71 15.98
CA THR A 202 13.17 15.77 14.96
C THR A 202 13.25 15.23 13.53
N LYS A 203 13.93 14.10 13.32
CA LYS A 203 14.00 13.41 12.02
C LYS A 203 12.79 12.51 11.74
N ILE A 204 12.01 12.17 12.75
CA ILE A 204 10.85 11.27 12.62
C ILE A 204 9.54 12.08 12.57
N ILE A 205 9.36 13.05 13.47
CA ILE A 205 8.08 13.75 13.62
C ILE A 205 7.91 14.83 12.54
N ASN A 206 6.80 14.75 11.80
CA ASN A 206 6.26 15.77 10.91
C ASN A 206 5.19 16.62 11.62
N PRO A 207 5.01 17.90 11.23
CA PRO A 207 3.80 18.66 11.54
C PRO A 207 2.56 18.13 10.78
N PRO A 208 1.35 18.17 11.37
CA PRO A 208 1.06 18.45 12.78
C PRO A 208 1.69 17.44 13.74
N VAL A 209 2.13 17.93 14.90
CA VAL A 209 2.89 17.13 15.86
C VAL A 209 1.96 16.22 16.66
N PHE A 210 2.14 14.92 16.51
CA PHE A 210 1.48 13.88 17.28
C PHE A 210 2.42 12.70 17.54
N ILE A 211 2.01 11.78 18.42
CA ILE A 211 2.71 10.52 18.66
C ILE A 211 1.73 9.35 18.81
N PRO A 212 2.07 8.17 18.28
CA PRO A 212 3.34 7.82 17.67
C PRO A 212 3.41 8.25 16.20
N GLN A 213 4.63 8.53 15.73
CA GLN A 213 4.92 8.67 14.31
C GLN A 213 6.01 7.69 13.88
N ILE A 214 5.90 7.21 12.65
CA ILE A 214 6.84 6.26 12.04
C ILE A 214 7.67 6.93 10.96
N LEU A 215 8.91 6.48 10.79
CA LEU A 215 9.79 6.83 9.68
C LEU A 215 10.22 5.52 9.01
N ILE A 216 10.07 5.46 7.70
CA ILE A 216 10.44 4.31 6.87
C ILE A 216 11.56 4.76 5.93
N GLY A 217 12.69 4.06 5.93
CA GLY A 217 13.91 4.53 5.27
C GLY A 217 14.69 5.57 6.09
N ASP A 218 15.78 6.07 5.52
CA ASP A 218 16.70 6.99 6.22
C ASP A 218 16.85 8.37 5.57
N ASN A 219 16.14 8.63 4.46
CA ASN A 219 16.29 9.86 3.67
C ASN A 219 15.57 11.04 4.33
N ASP A 220 14.24 10.99 4.37
CA ASP A 220 13.43 12.06 4.94
C ASP A 220 12.05 11.57 5.40
N LYS A 221 11.36 12.42 6.15
CA LYS A 221 10.05 12.13 6.74
C LYS A 221 8.93 12.72 5.87
N THR A 222 7.80 12.04 5.82
CA THR A 222 6.56 12.56 5.20
C THR A 222 5.34 12.13 6.02
N MET A 223 4.26 12.90 5.92
CA MET A 223 2.98 12.56 6.54
C MET A 223 2.30 11.36 5.86
N ASP A 224 2.67 11.03 4.62
CA ASP A 224 2.13 9.85 3.92
C ASP A 224 2.59 8.53 4.57
N MET A 225 3.77 8.52 5.20
CA MET A 225 4.26 7.36 5.95
C MET A 225 3.32 6.96 7.08
N GLN A 226 2.55 7.89 7.64
CA GLN A 226 1.77 7.63 8.84
C GLN A 226 0.55 6.72 8.57
N ILE A 227 0.03 6.70 7.33
CA ILE A 227 -1.01 5.75 6.89
C ILE A 227 -0.53 4.30 7.00
N TYR A 228 0.79 4.07 6.87
CA TYR A 228 1.36 2.73 6.90
C TYR A 228 1.35 2.12 8.30
N GLN A 229 1.01 2.89 9.35
CA GLN A 229 0.66 2.34 10.65
C GLN A 229 -0.48 1.30 10.57
N LEU A 230 -1.39 1.44 9.59
CA LEU A 230 -2.49 0.50 9.32
C LEU A 230 -2.10 -0.68 8.42
N LEU A 231 -0.90 -0.63 7.82
CA LEU A 231 -0.43 -1.52 6.76
C LEU A 231 0.88 -2.24 7.12
N LEU A 232 1.29 -2.21 8.40
CA LEU A 232 2.54 -2.82 8.87
C LEU A 232 2.61 -4.33 8.66
N LYS A 233 1.47 -4.98 8.39
CA LYS A 233 1.41 -6.41 8.07
C LYS A 233 1.70 -6.65 6.59
N GLU A 234 1.08 -5.88 5.70
CA GLU A 234 1.08 -6.11 4.26
C GLU A 234 2.30 -5.47 3.57
N LYS A 235 2.54 -4.17 3.81
CA LYS A 235 3.50 -3.38 3.04
C LYS A 235 4.95 -3.85 3.12
N PRO A 236 5.48 -4.26 4.28
CA PRO A 236 6.84 -4.77 4.34
C PRO A 236 7.10 -6.01 3.50
N GLN A 237 6.10 -6.88 3.35
CA GLN A 237 6.20 -8.07 2.50
C GLN A 237 6.20 -7.66 1.02
N MET A 238 5.31 -6.73 0.65
CA MET A 238 5.23 -6.19 -0.71
C MET A 238 6.55 -5.54 -1.15
N TRP A 239 7.16 -4.69 -0.30
CA TRP A 239 8.44 -4.03 -0.61
C TRP A 239 9.58 -5.03 -0.88
N LYS A 240 9.60 -6.13 -0.14
CA LYS A 240 10.62 -7.17 -0.35
C LYS A 240 10.43 -7.91 -1.65
N LYS A 241 9.20 -8.31 -1.94
CA LYS A 241 8.86 -8.99 -3.19
C LYS A 241 9.17 -8.11 -4.41
N GLN A 242 8.87 -6.82 -4.32
CA GLN A 242 9.21 -5.84 -5.35
C GLN A 242 10.72 -5.85 -5.68
N LEU A 243 11.59 -5.95 -4.68
CA LEU A 243 13.05 -6.00 -4.89
C LEU A 243 13.54 -7.28 -5.58
N GLU A 244 12.74 -8.36 -5.60
CA GLU A 244 13.10 -9.60 -6.29
C GLU A 244 13.03 -9.44 -7.82
N ASN A 245 12.19 -8.52 -8.30
CA ASN A 245 11.93 -8.34 -9.74
C ASN A 245 12.92 -7.41 -10.46
N ILE A 246 13.76 -6.69 -9.72
CA ILE A 246 14.80 -5.81 -10.28
C ILE A 246 16.13 -6.55 -10.27
N GLN A 247 16.89 -6.53 -11.37
CA GLN A 247 18.22 -7.15 -11.39
C GLN A 247 19.16 -6.56 -10.35
N SER A 248 20.00 -7.42 -9.76
CA SER A 248 21.10 -6.99 -8.88
C SER A 248 22.29 -6.49 -9.72
N GLY A 249 23.17 -5.70 -9.10
CA GLY A 249 24.45 -5.30 -9.72
C GLY A 249 24.48 -3.95 -10.45
N GLY A 250 23.39 -3.18 -10.42
CA GLY A 250 23.36 -1.82 -10.98
C GLY A 250 24.27 -0.80 -10.25
N LYS A 251 24.49 0.35 -10.89
CA LYS A 251 25.31 1.43 -10.34
C LYS A 251 24.58 2.08 -9.17
N LYS A 252 25.29 2.29 -8.06
CA LYS A 252 24.79 3.09 -6.95
C LYS A 252 24.86 4.56 -7.33
N ILE A 253 23.72 5.21 -7.51
CA ILE A 253 23.63 6.62 -7.92
C ILE A 253 23.19 7.53 -6.78
N ASN A 254 22.63 6.96 -5.71
CA ASN A 254 22.23 7.67 -4.50
C ASN A 254 22.28 6.74 -3.28
N ASN A 255 21.98 7.27 -2.09
CA ASN A 255 21.90 6.52 -0.83
C ASN A 255 20.44 6.30 -0.38
N CYS A 256 19.48 6.27 -1.30
CA CYS A 256 18.07 6.11 -0.93
C CYS A 256 17.75 4.69 -0.44
N THR A 257 17.22 4.63 0.79
CA THR A 257 16.69 3.42 1.43
C THR A 257 15.18 3.52 1.68
N THR A 258 14.57 4.63 1.30
CA THR A 258 13.13 4.87 1.42
C THR A 258 12.39 4.15 0.29
N PRO A 259 11.32 3.37 0.57
CA PRO A 259 10.56 2.69 -0.48
C PRO A 259 9.95 3.64 -1.52
N PRO A 260 9.78 3.18 -2.77
CA PRO A 260 9.21 3.96 -3.87
C PRO A 260 7.89 4.67 -3.55
N ASP A 261 7.08 4.10 -2.66
CA ASP A 261 5.82 4.67 -2.16
C ASP A 261 5.90 6.15 -1.78
N PHE A 262 7.06 6.61 -1.31
CA PHE A 262 7.24 7.95 -0.76
C PHE A 262 8.13 8.85 -1.61
N TRP A 263 8.67 8.36 -2.74
CA TRP A 263 9.64 9.13 -3.53
C TRP A 263 9.10 10.46 -4.03
N CYS A 264 7.80 10.56 -4.31
CA CYS A 264 7.15 11.80 -4.73
C CYS A 264 6.33 12.50 -3.64
N SER A 265 6.52 12.12 -2.36
CA SER A 265 5.78 12.72 -1.25
C SER A 265 6.28 14.10 -0.85
N THR A 266 7.59 14.36 -0.97
CA THR A 266 8.21 15.67 -0.68
C THR A 266 9.36 15.91 -1.64
N GLU A 267 9.65 17.19 -1.93
CA GLU A 267 10.77 17.59 -2.80
C GLU A 267 12.11 17.00 -2.34
N LYS A 268 12.33 16.93 -1.01
CA LYS A 268 13.54 16.36 -0.45
C LYS A 268 13.64 14.85 -0.68
N LEU A 269 12.55 14.10 -0.49
CA LEU A 269 12.53 12.67 -0.86
C LEU A 269 12.75 12.48 -2.36
N SER A 270 12.12 13.31 -3.20
CA SER A 270 12.27 13.22 -4.64
C SER A 270 13.71 13.49 -5.08
N SER A 271 14.38 14.45 -4.44
CA SER A 271 15.79 14.78 -4.72
C SER A 271 16.76 13.71 -4.20
N ASP A 272 16.48 13.11 -3.04
CA ASP A 272 17.36 12.10 -2.43
C ASP A 272 17.24 10.72 -3.11
N CYS A 273 16.05 10.39 -3.63
CA CYS A 273 15.72 9.06 -4.14
C CYS A 273 15.62 8.97 -5.65
N ILE A 274 15.20 10.05 -6.32
CA ILE A 274 14.97 10.06 -7.75
C ILE A 274 15.40 11.40 -8.39
N ASN A 275 14.54 12.06 -9.17
CA ASN A 275 14.67 13.43 -9.63
C ASN A 275 13.34 14.15 -9.34
N ASN A 276 13.40 15.33 -8.74
CA ASN A 276 12.22 16.13 -8.41
C ASN A 276 11.38 16.51 -9.66
N GLU A 277 12.01 16.79 -10.80
CA GLU A 277 11.29 17.12 -12.04
C GLU A 277 10.42 15.94 -12.52
N MET A 278 10.88 14.71 -12.33
CA MET A 278 10.10 13.52 -12.67
C MET A 278 8.87 13.37 -11.79
N CYS A 279 8.99 13.65 -10.48
CA CYS A 279 7.85 13.66 -9.59
C CYS A 279 6.85 14.78 -9.92
N ILE A 280 7.33 15.98 -10.29
CA ILE A 280 6.47 17.07 -10.77
C ILE A 280 5.73 16.65 -12.05
N GLY A 281 6.44 16.06 -13.01
CA GLY A 281 5.84 15.55 -14.25
C GLY A 281 4.79 14.48 -13.99
N TYR A 282 5.10 13.49 -13.15
CA TYR A 282 4.17 12.46 -12.70
C TYR A 282 2.92 13.06 -12.05
N ILE A 283 3.09 13.92 -11.04
CA ILE A 283 1.98 14.56 -10.33
C ILE A 283 1.10 15.36 -11.31
N SER A 284 1.70 16.14 -12.21
CA SER A 284 0.94 16.89 -13.22
C SER A 284 0.13 15.98 -14.15
N THR A 285 0.66 14.78 -14.43
CA THR A 285 0.02 13.80 -15.32
C THR A 285 -1.21 13.20 -14.66
N ILE A 286 -1.16 12.94 -13.35
CA ILE A 286 -2.25 12.30 -12.61
C ILE A 286 -3.18 13.29 -11.91
N GLN A 287 -2.85 14.58 -11.93
CA GLN A 287 -3.62 15.66 -11.32
C GLN A 287 -5.10 15.57 -11.74
N ASP A 288 -5.98 15.44 -10.76
CA ASP A 288 -7.44 15.32 -10.90
C ASP A 288 -7.94 14.12 -11.71
N LYS A 289 -7.06 13.18 -12.06
CA LYS A 289 -7.43 11.94 -12.73
C LYS A 289 -7.78 10.87 -11.71
N LYS A 290 -8.89 10.19 -11.97
CA LYS A 290 -9.26 9.00 -11.21
C LYS A 290 -8.32 7.85 -11.54
N ILE A 291 -8.15 6.95 -10.58
CA ILE A 291 -7.42 5.70 -10.78
C ILE A 291 -8.35 4.72 -11.49
N ASP A 292 -7.91 4.17 -12.61
CA ASP A 292 -8.69 3.18 -13.35
C ASP A 292 -8.33 1.77 -12.85
N PHE A 293 -9.30 1.12 -12.23
CA PHE A 293 -9.20 -0.29 -11.84
C PHE A 293 -10.01 -1.16 -12.80
N VAL A 294 -9.37 -2.19 -13.35
CA VAL A 294 -10.07 -3.22 -14.13
C VAL A 294 -9.81 -4.56 -13.47
N MET A 295 -10.87 -5.25 -13.08
CA MET A 295 -10.79 -6.60 -12.52
C MET A 295 -11.18 -7.62 -13.60
N LEU A 296 -10.18 -8.36 -14.08
CA LEU A 296 -10.39 -9.53 -14.92
C LEU A 296 -10.82 -10.69 -14.04
N TYR A 297 -11.88 -11.38 -14.43
CA TYR A 297 -12.44 -12.40 -13.57
C TYR A 297 -13.18 -13.48 -14.36
N ASP A 298 -13.18 -14.70 -13.86
CA ASP A 298 -14.00 -15.78 -14.39
C ASP A 298 -15.37 -15.80 -13.69
N PRO A 299 -16.48 -15.50 -14.37
CA PRO A 299 -17.82 -15.52 -13.77
C PRO A 299 -18.35 -16.95 -13.56
N GLU A 300 -17.70 -18.00 -14.04
CA GLU A 300 -18.07 -19.39 -13.78
C GLU A 300 -17.32 -19.99 -12.58
N GLU A 301 -16.22 -19.36 -12.13
CA GLU A 301 -15.40 -19.85 -11.01
C GLU A 301 -16.01 -19.48 -9.63
N PRO A 302 -16.46 -20.45 -8.81
CA PRO A 302 -17.12 -20.16 -7.53
C PRO A 302 -16.29 -19.35 -6.54
N VAL A 303 -14.97 -19.57 -6.48
CA VAL A 303 -14.08 -18.81 -5.58
C VAL A 303 -14.06 -17.33 -5.98
N THR A 304 -13.94 -17.06 -7.28
CA THR A 304 -13.98 -15.70 -7.85
C THR A 304 -15.33 -15.03 -7.60
N GLN A 305 -16.44 -15.75 -7.83
CA GLN A 305 -17.79 -15.24 -7.55
C GLN A 305 -17.93 -14.83 -6.08
N ARG A 306 -17.51 -15.68 -5.14
CA ARG A 306 -17.58 -15.40 -3.70
C ARG A 306 -16.71 -14.21 -3.32
N MET A 307 -15.45 -14.20 -3.79
CA MET A 307 -14.51 -13.13 -3.50
C MET A 307 -15.06 -11.77 -3.94
N LEU A 308 -15.54 -11.66 -5.19
CA LEU A 308 -16.02 -10.41 -5.75
C LEU A 308 -17.35 -9.97 -5.14
N SER A 309 -18.30 -10.89 -5.01
CA SER A 309 -19.66 -10.57 -4.58
C SER A 309 -19.87 -10.54 -3.06
N GLU A 310 -18.88 -10.94 -2.27
CA GLU A 310 -18.95 -10.85 -0.81
C GLU A 310 -17.83 -9.93 -0.29
N SER A 311 -16.60 -10.43 -0.26
CA SER A 311 -15.47 -9.73 0.38
C SER A 311 -15.16 -8.40 -0.30
N PHE A 312 -14.80 -8.43 -1.59
CA PHE A 312 -14.37 -7.24 -2.34
C PHE A 312 -15.48 -6.22 -2.51
N GLN A 313 -16.71 -6.67 -2.76
CA GLN A 313 -17.86 -5.77 -2.78
C GLN A 313 -17.99 -5.02 -1.46
N LYS A 314 -17.95 -5.70 -0.32
CA LYS A 314 -18.12 -5.08 0.99
C LYS A 314 -16.97 -4.13 1.33
N THR A 315 -15.72 -4.55 1.10
CA THR A 315 -14.53 -3.79 1.54
C THR A 315 -14.17 -2.64 0.61
N PHE A 316 -14.51 -2.72 -0.68
CA PHE A 316 -14.10 -1.74 -1.68
C PHE A 316 -15.27 -1.10 -2.44
N LEU A 317 -16.12 -1.89 -3.11
CA LEU A 317 -17.16 -1.34 -4.00
C LEU A 317 -18.32 -0.65 -3.26
N GLU A 318 -18.72 -1.19 -2.12
CA GLU A 318 -19.78 -0.64 -1.27
C GLU A 318 -19.23 0.32 -0.21
N ASN A 319 -17.91 0.34 -0.01
CA ASN A 319 -17.26 1.17 0.98
C ASN A 319 -17.47 2.67 0.67
N ASN A 320 -18.33 3.30 1.47
CA ASN A 320 -18.65 4.73 1.37
C ASN A 320 -17.83 5.59 2.34
N ALA A 321 -16.82 5.02 3.00
CA ALA A 321 -15.94 5.80 3.85
C ALA A 321 -15.23 6.88 3.00
N TYR A 322 -15.18 8.10 3.53
CA TYR A 322 -14.27 9.15 3.10
C TYR A 322 -14.16 9.34 1.58
N TYR A 323 -15.32 9.40 0.93
CA TYR A 323 -15.47 9.72 -0.50
C TYR A 323 -14.58 8.91 -1.47
N ILE A 324 -14.05 7.75 -1.07
CA ILE A 324 -13.08 6.99 -1.88
C ILE A 324 -13.62 6.62 -3.25
N LYS A 325 -14.94 6.45 -3.40
CA LYS A 325 -15.58 6.17 -4.71
C LYS A 325 -15.44 7.30 -5.74
N LYS A 326 -15.08 8.51 -5.30
CA LYS A 326 -14.80 9.65 -6.19
C LYS A 326 -13.39 9.61 -6.76
N THR A 327 -12.48 8.81 -6.20
CA THR A 327 -11.06 8.81 -6.57
C THR A 327 -10.70 7.74 -7.61
N TYR A 328 -11.63 6.84 -7.94
CA TYR A 328 -11.39 5.76 -8.89
C TYR A 328 -12.56 5.51 -9.85
N ASN A 329 -12.24 4.89 -10.98
CA ASN A 329 -13.19 4.17 -11.83
C ASN A 329 -12.93 2.66 -11.65
N PHE A 330 -13.99 1.85 -11.72
CA PHE A 330 -13.88 0.41 -11.57
C PHE A 330 -14.70 -0.32 -12.62
N GLU A 331 -14.07 -1.24 -13.34
CA GLU A 331 -14.69 -2.10 -14.35
C GLU A 331 -14.49 -3.58 -13.98
N LEU A 332 -15.58 -4.35 -14.06
CA LEU A 332 -15.51 -5.81 -14.13
C LEU A 332 -15.46 -6.24 -15.60
N LYS A 333 -14.40 -6.97 -15.97
CA LYS A 333 -14.24 -7.52 -17.33
C LYS A 333 -14.24 -9.06 -17.28
N PRO A 334 -15.34 -9.71 -17.71
CA PRO A 334 -15.47 -11.16 -17.62
C PRO A 334 -14.56 -11.87 -18.63
N LYS A 335 -13.90 -12.93 -18.17
CA LYS A 335 -13.02 -13.78 -18.97
C LYS A 335 -13.81 -14.87 -19.70
N TRP A 336 -13.40 -15.12 -20.94
CA TRP A 336 -13.72 -16.35 -21.65
C TRP A 336 -12.64 -17.41 -21.34
N ASN A 337 -12.89 -18.28 -20.36
CA ASN A 337 -11.99 -19.40 -20.06
C ASN A 337 -12.00 -20.47 -21.17
N ASP A 338 -11.05 -21.41 -21.17
CA ASP A 338 -10.90 -22.42 -22.23
C ASP A 338 -12.19 -23.19 -22.51
N ARG A 339 -12.86 -23.64 -21.45
CA ARG A 339 -14.15 -24.35 -21.55
C ARG A 339 -15.21 -23.48 -22.23
N SER A 340 -15.35 -22.23 -21.79
CA SER A 340 -16.35 -21.31 -22.32
C SER A 340 -16.05 -20.89 -23.76
N ARG A 341 -14.78 -20.76 -24.14
CA ARG A 341 -14.36 -20.53 -25.54
C ARG A 341 -14.77 -21.70 -26.41
N ASP A 342 -14.47 -22.93 -25.97
CA ASP A 342 -14.84 -24.14 -26.68
C ASP A 342 -16.37 -24.27 -26.83
N GLU A 343 -17.10 -24.05 -25.74
CA GLU A 343 -18.57 -24.07 -25.75
C GLU A 343 -19.17 -22.96 -26.62
N CYS A 344 -18.51 -21.82 -26.79
CA CYS A 344 -19.06 -20.71 -27.58
C CYS A 344 -18.65 -20.69 -29.05
N THR A 345 -17.56 -21.36 -29.40
CA THR A 345 -17.04 -21.45 -30.78
C THR A 345 -17.63 -22.64 -31.53
N LYS A 346 -17.88 -23.78 -30.85
CA LYS A 346 -18.36 -25.02 -31.47
C LYS A 346 -19.89 -25.10 -31.54
N LYS A 347 -20.59 -24.75 -30.45
CA LYS A 347 -22.06 -24.81 -30.36
C LYS A 347 -22.55 -23.96 -29.19
N VAL A 348 -23.32 -22.90 -29.47
CA VAL A 348 -23.90 -22.02 -28.43
C VAL A 348 -24.77 -22.78 -27.42
N SER A 349 -24.09 -23.29 -26.39
CA SER A 349 -24.66 -24.11 -25.32
C SER A 349 -25.36 -23.22 -24.29
N LYS A 350 -26.04 -23.84 -23.31
CA LYS A 350 -26.51 -23.10 -22.12
C LYS A 350 -25.35 -22.50 -21.33
N GLY A 351 -24.20 -23.18 -21.25
CA GLY A 351 -22.99 -22.68 -20.60
C GLY A 351 -22.38 -21.49 -21.35
N CYS A 352 -22.36 -21.54 -22.69
CA CYS A 352 -21.97 -20.40 -23.51
C CYS A 352 -22.87 -19.17 -23.26
N ARG A 353 -24.19 -19.37 -23.27
CA ARG A 353 -25.13 -18.27 -22.95
C ARG A 353 -24.96 -17.75 -21.52
N ASN A 354 -24.46 -18.57 -20.60
CA ASN A 354 -24.21 -18.18 -19.21
C ASN A 354 -23.11 -17.12 -19.11
N ILE A 355 -21.96 -17.36 -19.74
CA ILE A 355 -20.84 -16.40 -19.79
C ILE A 355 -21.18 -15.19 -20.68
N ALA A 356 -21.92 -15.41 -21.78
CA ALA A 356 -22.28 -14.36 -22.71
C ALA A 356 -23.09 -13.24 -22.05
N VAL A 357 -23.94 -13.56 -21.05
CA VAL A 357 -24.66 -12.53 -20.27
C VAL A 357 -23.69 -11.50 -19.68
N TYR A 358 -22.61 -11.95 -19.04
CA TYR A 358 -21.63 -11.04 -18.45
C TYR A 358 -20.90 -10.23 -19.52
N SER A 359 -20.44 -10.87 -20.60
CA SER A 359 -19.74 -10.19 -21.68
C SER A 359 -20.62 -9.15 -22.39
N CYS A 360 -21.90 -9.48 -22.65
CA CYS A 360 -22.86 -8.57 -23.25
C CYS A 360 -23.20 -7.38 -22.35
N ILE A 361 -23.30 -7.60 -21.02
CA ILE A 361 -23.47 -6.51 -20.05
C ILE A 361 -22.24 -5.60 -20.08
N SER A 362 -21.02 -6.16 -19.95
CA SER A 362 -19.77 -5.41 -19.98
C SER A 362 -19.60 -4.61 -21.28
N LYS A 363 -20.04 -5.14 -22.42
CA LYS A 363 -19.93 -4.49 -23.74
C LYS A 363 -20.93 -3.35 -23.97
N HIS A 364 -22.19 -3.51 -23.55
CA HIS A 364 -23.27 -2.60 -23.93
C HIS A 364 -23.66 -1.61 -22.83
N LEU A 365 -23.33 -1.90 -21.57
CA LEU A 365 -23.64 -1.04 -20.45
C LEU A 365 -22.40 -0.21 -20.05
N LEU A 366 -22.27 0.96 -20.68
CA LEU A 366 -21.11 1.85 -20.51
C LEU A 366 -21.02 2.50 -19.12
N ASP A 367 -22.14 2.62 -18.41
CA ASP A 367 -22.11 3.02 -17.00
C ASP A 367 -21.52 1.88 -16.17
N GLN A 368 -20.24 2.03 -15.81
CA GLN A 368 -19.47 1.02 -15.11
C GLN A 368 -20.02 0.69 -13.73
N ARG A 369 -20.68 1.63 -13.07
CA ARG A 369 -21.31 1.40 -11.76
C ARG A 369 -22.51 0.48 -11.92
N ILE A 370 -23.40 0.80 -12.85
CA ILE A 370 -24.60 -0.03 -13.12
C ILE A 370 -24.17 -1.40 -13.66
N SER A 371 -23.16 -1.45 -14.54
CA SER A 371 -22.58 -2.68 -15.08
C SER A 371 -22.01 -3.57 -13.98
N THR A 372 -21.14 -3.03 -13.13
CA THR A 372 -20.56 -3.75 -11.99
C THR A 372 -21.63 -4.26 -11.04
N ASP A 373 -22.58 -3.41 -10.65
CA ASP A 373 -23.68 -3.77 -9.74
C ASP A 373 -24.53 -4.93 -10.27
N LEU A 374 -24.81 -4.92 -11.57
CA LEU A 374 -25.60 -5.97 -12.21
C LEU A 374 -24.81 -7.27 -12.29
N GLN A 375 -23.54 -7.22 -12.73
CA GLN A 375 -22.66 -8.39 -12.79
C GLN A 375 -22.48 -9.04 -11.40
N ILE A 376 -22.31 -8.23 -10.35
CA ILE A 376 -22.23 -8.69 -8.96
C ILE A 376 -23.54 -9.36 -8.52
N CYS A 377 -24.69 -8.76 -8.82
CA CYS A 377 -25.99 -9.36 -8.53
C CYS A 377 -26.14 -10.75 -9.16
N LEU A 378 -25.74 -10.89 -10.43
CA LEU A 378 -25.77 -12.16 -11.14
C LEU A 378 -24.88 -13.20 -10.47
N MET A 379 -23.65 -12.84 -10.11
CA MET A 379 -22.74 -13.76 -9.40
C MET A 379 -23.33 -14.22 -8.05
N LYS A 380 -23.96 -13.33 -7.28
CA LYS A 380 -24.65 -13.71 -6.03
C LYS A 380 -25.77 -14.72 -6.26
N ALA A 381 -26.60 -14.48 -7.28
CA ALA A 381 -27.72 -15.35 -7.61
C ALA A 381 -27.23 -16.74 -8.05
N LYS A 382 -26.22 -16.80 -8.93
CA LYS A 382 -25.57 -18.05 -9.34
C LYS A 382 -25.02 -18.82 -8.14
N LEU A 383 -24.24 -18.16 -7.28
CA LEU A 383 -23.59 -18.79 -6.15
C LEU A 383 -24.60 -19.34 -5.12
N LYS A 384 -25.65 -18.58 -4.80
CA LYS A 384 -26.62 -18.94 -3.76
C LYS A 384 -27.72 -19.88 -4.24
N LYS A 385 -28.20 -19.70 -5.48
CA LYS A 385 -29.39 -20.38 -6.00
C LYS A 385 -29.07 -21.41 -7.09
N LYS A 386 -27.81 -21.52 -7.51
CA LYS A 386 -27.36 -22.45 -8.57
C LYS A 386 -28.16 -22.29 -9.87
N VAL A 387 -28.54 -21.06 -10.20
CA VAL A 387 -29.25 -20.69 -11.43
C VAL A 387 -28.29 -20.23 -12.52
N TYR A 388 -28.75 -20.22 -13.77
CA TYR A 388 -28.00 -19.56 -14.85
C TYR A 388 -28.13 -18.04 -14.79
N ALA A 389 -27.12 -17.32 -15.30
CA ALA A 389 -27.05 -15.87 -15.37
C ALA A 389 -28.22 -15.27 -16.16
N PHE A 390 -28.65 -15.92 -17.26
CA PHE A 390 -29.77 -15.42 -18.06
C PHE A 390 -31.10 -15.49 -17.31
N ASP A 391 -31.31 -16.51 -16.46
CA ASP A 391 -32.49 -16.63 -15.61
C ASP A 391 -32.42 -15.61 -14.47
N ALA A 392 -31.25 -15.50 -13.83
CA ALA A 392 -31.00 -14.55 -12.75
C ALA A 392 -31.21 -13.10 -13.21
N LEU A 393 -30.83 -12.76 -14.44
CA LEU A 393 -31.00 -11.43 -15.01
C LEU A 393 -32.47 -10.98 -15.01
N LYS A 394 -33.39 -11.90 -15.33
CA LYS A 394 -34.83 -11.62 -15.47
C LYS A 394 -35.62 -11.83 -14.18
N LYS A 395 -35.09 -12.58 -13.23
CA LYS A 395 -35.75 -12.92 -11.96
C LYS A 395 -35.07 -12.24 -10.77
N ASP A 396 -33.88 -12.70 -10.41
CA ASP A 396 -33.16 -12.29 -9.20
C ASP A 396 -32.65 -10.86 -9.25
N CYS A 397 -32.17 -10.42 -10.42
CA CYS A 397 -31.61 -9.09 -10.66
C CYS A 397 -32.58 -8.17 -11.42
N LYS A 398 -33.87 -8.53 -11.45
CA LYS A 398 -34.91 -7.87 -12.26
C LYS A 398 -34.98 -6.37 -12.01
N GLU A 399 -34.94 -5.92 -10.76
CA GLU A 399 -35.08 -4.49 -10.44
C GLU A 399 -33.86 -3.67 -10.90
N LYS A 400 -32.63 -4.18 -10.70
CA LYS A 400 -31.41 -3.57 -11.27
C LYS A 400 -31.41 -3.60 -12.80
N TYR A 401 -31.92 -4.67 -13.39
CA TYR A 401 -32.00 -4.78 -14.85
C TYR A 401 -33.04 -3.81 -15.43
N LYS A 402 -34.20 -3.64 -14.77
CA LYS A 402 -35.27 -2.75 -15.20
C LYS A 402 -34.84 -1.28 -15.25
N SER A 403 -34.01 -0.84 -14.31
CA SER A 403 -33.54 0.56 -14.24
C SER A 403 -32.62 0.95 -15.41
N ILE A 404 -32.15 -0.02 -16.20
CA ILE A 404 -31.38 0.24 -17.41
C ILE A 404 -32.30 0.74 -18.52
N ASP A 405 -31.80 1.69 -19.31
CA ASP A 405 -32.47 2.22 -20.50
C ASP A 405 -32.94 1.11 -21.45
N GLN A 406 -34.10 1.30 -22.07
CA GLN A 406 -34.74 0.29 -22.91
C GLN A 406 -33.91 -0.06 -24.17
N LYS A 407 -33.23 0.92 -24.78
CA LYS A 407 -32.37 0.68 -25.94
C LYS A 407 -31.16 -0.17 -25.55
N ILE A 408 -30.55 0.12 -24.39
CA ILE A 408 -29.43 -0.67 -23.86
C ILE A 408 -29.88 -2.10 -23.53
N LYS A 409 -31.03 -2.27 -22.88
CA LYS A 409 -31.59 -3.61 -22.60
C LYS A 409 -31.77 -4.42 -23.88
N LYS A 410 -32.34 -3.82 -24.93
CA LYS A 410 -32.51 -4.47 -26.24
C LYS A 410 -31.16 -4.89 -26.85
N ASN A 411 -30.13 -4.05 -26.75
CA ASN A 411 -28.79 -4.40 -27.21
C ASN A 411 -28.21 -5.59 -26.43
N ILE A 412 -28.33 -5.60 -25.10
CA ILE A 412 -27.89 -6.71 -24.24
C ILE A 412 -28.63 -8.00 -24.61
N GLU A 413 -29.96 -7.95 -24.75
CA GLU A 413 -30.75 -9.14 -25.11
C GLU A 413 -30.42 -9.67 -26.51
N ASN A 414 -30.22 -8.78 -27.49
CA ASN A 414 -29.82 -9.17 -28.84
C ASN A 414 -28.42 -9.80 -28.84
N CYS A 415 -27.48 -9.25 -28.07
CA CYS A 415 -26.15 -9.82 -27.88
C CYS A 415 -26.23 -11.22 -27.26
N ILE A 416 -27.02 -11.42 -26.20
CA ILE A 416 -27.19 -12.73 -25.53
C ILE A 416 -27.83 -13.78 -26.45
N LYS A 417 -28.76 -13.36 -27.31
CA LYS A 417 -29.43 -14.23 -28.29
C LYS A 417 -28.58 -14.53 -29.53
N GLY A 418 -27.42 -13.88 -29.66
CA GLY A 418 -26.49 -14.14 -30.75
C GLY A 418 -26.12 -15.62 -30.86
N ASN A 419 -25.84 -16.05 -32.08
CA ASN A 419 -25.44 -17.43 -32.39
C ASN A 419 -23.92 -17.57 -32.61
N ASP A 420 -23.17 -16.47 -32.52
CA ASP A 420 -21.71 -16.45 -32.64
C ASP A 420 -21.11 -15.40 -31.68
N PHE A 421 -20.19 -15.83 -30.83
CA PHE A 421 -19.46 -14.98 -29.87
C PHE A 421 -17.96 -14.85 -30.20
N ASN A 422 -17.51 -15.37 -31.35
CA ASN A 422 -16.11 -15.31 -31.79
C ASN A 422 -15.56 -13.89 -31.80
N SER A 423 -16.36 -12.91 -32.22
CA SER A 423 -15.96 -11.50 -32.19
C SER A 423 -15.62 -11.03 -30.76
N SER A 424 -16.48 -11.29 -29.78
CA SER A 424 -16.26 -10.92 -28.38
C SER A 424 -15.10 -11.68 -27.74
N ILE A 425 -14.93 -12.97 -28.08
CA ILE A 425 -13.80 -13.80 -27.60
C ILE A 425 -12.47 -13.26 -28.16
N ASN A 426 -12.44 -12.93 -29.46
CA ASN A 426 -11.26 -12.38 -30.12
C ASN A 426 -10.94 -10.97 -29.61
N GLU A 427 -11.95 -10.14 -29.35
CA GLU A 427 -11.80 -8.82 -28.73
C GLU A 427 -11.16 -8.94 -27.34
N TYR A 428 -11.67 -9.86 -26.50
CA TYR A 428 -11.09 -10.12 -25.18
C TYR A 428 -9.67 -10.67 -25.27
N THR A 429 -9.40 -11.62 -26.17
CA THR A 429 -8.08 -12.24 -26.34
C THR A 429 -7.05 -11.18 -26.77
N LYS A 430 -7.38 -10.35 -27.78
CA LYS A 430 -6.55 -9.22 -28.20
C LYS A 430 -6.34 -8.19 -27.08
N TYR A 431 -7.33 -7.99 -26.21
CA TYR A 431 -7.19 -7.10 -25.07
C TYR A 431 -6.18 -7.67 -24.06
N ILE A 432 -6.27 -8.95 -23.72
CA ILE A 432 -5.33 -9.62 -22.79
C ILE A 432 -3.91 -9.68 -23.37
N ASP A 433 -3.76 -9.98 -24.66
CA ASP A 433 -2.45 -10.07 -25.33
C ASP A 433 -1.69 -8.73 -25.35
N LYS A 434 -2.41 -7.61 -25.21
CA LYS A 434 -1.83 -6.26 -25.13
C LYS A 434 -1.43 -5.84 -23.72
N LEU A 435 -1.82 -6.59 -22.69
CA LEU A 435 -1.53 -6.24 -21.31
C LEU A 435 -0.04 -6.45 -21.01
N THR A 436 0.57 -5.44 -20.40
CA THR A 436 1.99 -5.40 -20.07
C THR A 436 2.20 -4.85 -18.66
N PRO A 437 3.36 -5.09 -18.04
CA PRO A 437 4.41 -6.01 -18.49
C PRO A 437 4.14 -7.49 -18.16
N ASP A 438 3.38 -7.77 -17.11
CA ASP A 438 3.20 -9.14 -16.64
C ASP A 438 2.00 -9.80 -17.32
N LYS A 439 2.18 -11.05 -17.73
CA LYS A 439 1.07 -11.86 -18.26
C LYS A 439 0.07 -12.15 -17.15
N VAL A 440 -1.22 -12.17 -17.50
CA VAL A 440 -2.29 -12.62 -16.61
C VAL A 440 -2.13 -14.11 -16.36
N THR A 441 -1.84 -14.51 -15.12
CA THR A 441 -1.54 -15.91 -14.76
C THR A 441 -2.63 -16.60 -13.95
N LYS A 442 -3.54 -15.83 -13.34
CA LYS A 442 -4.61 -16.34 -12.48
C LYS A 442 -5.78 -15.36 -12.42
N GLU A 443 -6.91 -15.82 -11.92
CA GLU A 443 -8.08 -14.99 -11.64
C GLU A 443 -8.46 -15.02 -10.14
N PRO A 444 -9.10 -13.94 -9.62
CA PRO A 444 -9.26 -12.64 -10.28
C PRO A 444 -7.91 -11.92 -10.45
N TRP A 445 -7.83 -11.01 -11.45
CA TRP A 445 -6.64 -10.25 -11.77
C TRP A 445 -6.95 -8.75 -11.87
N LEU A 446 -6.36 -7.95 -10.99
CA LEU A 446 -6.51 -6.51 -10.94
C LEU A 446 -5.48 -5.82 -11.82
N LEU A 447 -5.95 -4.91 -12.66
CA LEU A 447 -5.16 -3.95 -13.42
C LEU A 447 -5.30 -2.56 -12.78
N ILE A 448 -4.22 -1.77 -12.82
CA ILE A 448 -4.22 -0.37 -12.39
C ILE A 448 -3.75 0.48 -13.56
N ASN A 449 -4.57 1.44 -13.99
CA ASN A 449 -4.29 2.33 -15.11
C ASN A 449 -3.83 1.58 -16.38
N ASN A 450 -4.46 0.42 -16.64
CA ASN A 450 -4.16 -0.53 -17.72
C ASN A 450 -2.85 -1.32 -17.63
N PHE A 451 -2.07 -1.17 -16.54
CA PHE A 451 -0.90 -2.00 -16.30
C PHE A 451 -1.30 -3.32 -15.63
N SER A 452 -0.67 -4.40 -16.10
CA SER A 452 -0.79 -5.74 -15.56
C SER A 452 0.48 -6.09 -14.78
N LEU A 453 0.34 -6.18 -13.46
CA LEU A 453 1.44 -6.48 -12.54
C LEU A 453 1.06 -7.60 -11.56
N ASN A 454 1.99 -8.53 -11.35
CA ASN A 454 1.87 -9.59 -10.35
C ASN A 454 1.74 -9.03 -8.93
N SER A 455 2.42 -7.93 -8.63
CA SER A 455 2.44 -7.25 -7.32
C SER A 455 1.09 -6.62 -6.98
N THR A 456 0.39 -6.04 -7.95
CA THR A 456 -0.95 -5.44 -7.80
C THR A 456 -1.95 -6.40 -7.17
N GLN A 457 -1.79 -7.71 -7.40
CA GLN A 457 -2.71 -8.71 -6.86
C GLN A 457 -2.68 -8.78 -5.32
N GLU A 458 -1.57 -8.39 -4.69
CA GLU A 458 -1.44 -8.35 -3.23
C GLU A 458 -2.16 -7.15 -2.61
N TYR A 459 -2.48 -6.12 -3.41
CA TYR A 459 -3.15 -4.91 -2.96
C TYR A 459 -4.66 -5.04 -2.85
N ILE A 460 -5.25 -6.07 -3.46
CA ILE A 460 -6.70 -6.31 -3.44
C ILE A 460 -7.33 -6.21 -2.02
N PRO A 461 -6.74 -6.79 -0.95
CA PRO A 461 -7.32 -6.73 0.40
C PRO A 461 -7.20 -5.37 1.09
N VAL A 462 -6.38 -4.45 0.55
CA VAL A 462 -6.08 -3.15 1.16
C VAL A 462 -6.30 -1.99 0.19
N LEU A 463 -7.02 -2.22 -0.90
CA LEU A 463 -7.20 -1.25 -1.98
C LEU A 463 -7.92 0.01 -1.51
N ASP A 464 -8.88 -0.15 -0.58
CA ASP A 464 -9.60 0.94 0.09
C ASP A 464 -8.67 1.88 0.86
N LYS A 465 -7.61 1.35 1.46
CA LYS A 465 -6.60 2.14 2.20
C LYS A 465 -5.59 2.80 1.26
N MET A 466 -5.29 2.15 0.13
CA MET A 466 -4.24 2.59 -0.79
C MET A 466 -4.73 3.58 -1.84
N VAL A 467 -5.98 3.49 -2.29
CA VAL A 467 -6.51 4.34 -3.36
C VAL A 467 -6.35 5.84 -3.05
N CYS A 468 -6.53 6.22 -1.79
CA CYS A 468 -6.37 7.60 -1.35
C CYS A 468 -4.91 8.06 -1.26
N THR A 469 -3.95 7.14 -1.12
CA THR A 469 -2.52 7.47 -1.19
C THR A 469 -2.03 7.66 -2.62
N TRP A 470 -2.79 7.15 -3.59
CA TRP A 470 -2.41 7.13 -5.00
C TRP A 470 -3.11 8.21 -5.83
N TYR A 471 -4.30 8.62 -5.42
CA TYR A 471 -5.04 9.69 -6.08
C TYR A 471 -4.36 11.03 -5.81
N TYR A 472 -4.34 11.96 -6.76
CA TYR A 472 -3.82 13.31 -6.54
C TYR A 472 -4.71 14.31 -7.30
N GLY A 473 -5.59 15.02 -6.59
CA GLY A 473 -6.58 15.92 -7.20
C GLY A 473 -7.06 16.98 -6.21
N TYR A 474 -7.98 17.85 -6.63
CA TYR A 474 -8.51 18.99 -5.89
C TYR A 474 -9.09 18.59 -4.52
N ASN A 475 -9.58 17.36 -4.42
CA ASN A 475 -10.10 16.80 -3.18
C ASN A 475 -9.12 15.80 -2.52
N HIS A 476 -7.82 15.86 -2.80
CA HIS A 476 -6.84 14.94 -2.23
C HIS A 476 -6.38 15.33 -0.81
N ASP A 477 -7.05 16.26 -0.14
CA ASP A 477 -6.68 16.53 1.25
C ASP A 477 -6.86 15.29 2.15
N ARG A 478 -6.24 15.35 3.32
CA ARG A 478 -6.25 14.23 4.26
C ARG A 478 -7.68 13.95 4.77
N ASP A 479 -8.46 14.99 5.02
CA ASP A 479 -9.81 14.90 5.59
C ASP A 479 -10.81 14.27 4.62
N PHE A 480 -10.74 14.62 3.33
CA PHE A 480 -11.55 14.05 2.25
C PHE A 480 -11.39 12.54 2.20
N CYS A 481 -10.15 12.07 2.32
CA CYS A 481 -9.77 10.66 2.30
C CYS A 481 -9.81 10.01 3.69
N GLY A 482 -10.29 10.70 4.72
CA GLY A 482 -10.36 10.17 6.08
C GLY A 482 -9.02 9.81 6.70
N ARG A 483 -7.95 10.32 6.10
CA ARG A 483 -6.60 10.19 6.62
C ARG A 483 -6.52 11.15 7.78
N CYS A 484 -6.40 10.62 8.99
CA CYS A 484 -6.37 11.49 10.14
C CYS A 484 -5.15 12.40 10.15
N GLN A 485 -5.36 13.61 10.64
CA GLN A 485 -4.26 14.54 10.87
C GLN A 485 -3.35 14.08 12.01
N TYR A 486 -3.86 13.28 12.96
CA TYR A 486 -3.17 12.95 14.20
C TYR A 486 -2.89 11.47 14.45
N GLU A 487 -3.83 10.55 14.32
CA GLU A 487 -3.50 9.13 14.53
C GLU A 487 -4.36 8.28 13.60
N GLU A 488 -3.78 7.81 12.49
CA GLU A 488 -4.49 6.93 11.55
C GLU A 488 -4.95 5.64 12.22
N SER A 489 -4.28 5.22 13.29
CA SER A 489 -4.60 4.03 14.06
C SER A 489 -5.93 4.14 14.84
N ARG A 490 -6.43 5.36 15.06
CA ARG A 490 -7.71 5.68 15.73
C ARG A 490 -8.78 6.23 14.81
N CYS A 491 -8.47 6.25 13.53
CA CYS A 491 -9.35 6.59 12.44
C CYS A 491 -9.59 5.33 11.59
#